data_AF-A0A949GZA2-F1
#
_entry.id   AF-A0A949GZA2-F1
#
_cell.length_a   1.000
_cell.length_b   1.000
_cell.length_c   1.000
_cell.angle_alpha   90.00
_cell.angle_beta   90.00
_cell.angle_gamma   90.00
#
_symmetry.space_group_name_H-M   'P 1'
#
loop_
_entity.id
_entity.type
_entity.pdbx_description
1 polymer ?
#
loop_
_entity_poly.entity_id
_entity_poly.type
_entity_poly.pdbx_seq_one_letter_code
_entity_poly.pdbx_strand_id
1 'polypeptide(L)'
;MDAQNASWDASTVPLNNQLIDFWTLVHFGSSAFLGWIMHPILALALVVVFEPFELYVLFPFLYENYGIVFGNETYINSLSDIAINMLGVAYGCFSLRKKYHPPFVLFEKK
;
A
#
# COMPACT_ATOMS: atom_id res chain seq x y z
N MET A 1 -28.57 5.24 26.14
CA MET A 1 -27.64 4.14 25.81
C MET A 1 -26.36 4.81 25.38
N ASP A 2 -25.52 5.10 26.35
CA ASP A 2 -24.25 5.79 26.13
C ASP A 2 -23.31 4.78 25.49
N ALA A 3 -23.10 4.91 24.18
CA ALA A 3 -22.00 4.25 23.51
C ALA A 3 -20.74 4.72 24.23
N GLN A 4 -20.16 3.81 25.00
CA GLN A 4 -18.91 4.03 25.71
C GLN A 4 -17.92 4.63 24.73
N ASN A 5 -17.44 5.82 25.07
CA ASN A 5 -16.24 6.44 24.50
C ASN A 5 -15.04 5.55 24.85
N ALA A 6 -14.97 4.34 24.30
CA ALA A 6 -13.75 3.57 24.26
C ALA A 6 -12.85 4.33 23.29
N SER A 7 -12.01 5.21 23.83
CA SER A 7 -10.92 5.80 23.09
C SER A 7 -10.04 4.65 22.61
N TRP A 8 -10.02 4.42 21.30
CA TRP A 8 -9.16 3.43 20.68
C TRP A 8 -7.71 3.91 20.81
N ASP A 9 -6.99 3.41 21.81
CA ASP A 9 -5.58 3.73 22.02
C ASP A 9 -4.72 2.87 21.08
N ALA A 10 -4.23 3.49 19.99
CA ALA A 10 -3.42 2.81 18.97
C ALA A 10 -2.14 2.18 19.55
N SER A 11 -1.63 2.67 20.68
CA SER A 11 -0.43 2.14 21.32
C SER A 11 -0.62 0.73 21.91
N THR A 12 -1.87 0.28 22.04
CA THR A 12 -2.22 -1.03 22.61
C THR A 12 -2.30 -2.14 21.56
N VAL A 13 -2.27 -1.81 20.27
CA VAL A 13 -2.39 -2.80 19.18
C VAL A 13 -1.01 -3.34 18.82
N PRO A 14 -0.77 -4.66 18.88
CA PRO A 14 0.51 -5.24 18.47
C PRO A 14 0.81 -4.92 17.00
N LEU A 15 2.01 -4.40 16.74
CA LEU A 15 2.48 -4.13 15.38
C LEU A 15 2.70 -5.43 14.61
N ASN A 16 2.31 -5.45 13.33
CA ASN A 16 2.74 -6.47 12.41
C ASN A 16 4.23 -6.31 12.08
N ASN A 17 4.99 -7.39 12.20
CA ASN A 17 6.44 -7.40 11.92
C ASN A 17 6.82 -8.53 10.96
N GLN A 18 5.85 -9.07 10.22
CA GLN A 18 6.11 -10.09 9.21
C GLN A 18 6.62 -9.40 7.95
N LEU A 19 7.71 -9.89 7.36
CA LEU A 19 8.25 -9.35 6.11
C LEU A 19 7.38 -9.69 4.88
N ILE A 20 6.61 -10.76 5.00
CA ILE A 20 5.69 -11.24 3.98
C ILE A 20 4.44 -11.71 4.70
N ASP A 21 3.31 -11.15 4.33
CA ASP A 21 2.00 -11.53 4.84
C ASP A 21 0.94 -11.51 3.72
N PHE A 22 -0.34 -11.47 4.10
CA PHE A 22 -1.41 -11.37 3.13
C PHE A 22 -1.43 -10.02 2.40
N TRP A 23 -1.10 -8.92 3.09
CA TRP A 23 -1.04 -7.59 2.50
C TRP A 23 0.08 -7.46 1.48
N THR A 24 1.19 -8.17 1.65
CA THR A 24 2.24 -8.27 0.64
C THR A 24 1.71 -8.66 -0.75
N LEU A 25 0.72 -9.57 -0.82
CA LEU A 25 0.08 -9.91 -2.09
C LEU A 25 -0.75 -8.75 -2.66
N VAL A 26 -1.41 -7.99 -1.79
CA VAL A 26 -2.17 -6.78 -2.15
C VAL A 26 -1.23 -5.67 -2.66
N HIS A 27 -0.11 -5.43 -1.98
CA HIS A 27 0.95 -4.51 -2.39
C HIS A 27 1.48 -4.87 -3.78
N PHE A 28 1.85 -6.14 -3.99
CA PHE A 28 2.31 -6.61 -5.29
C PHE A 28 1.24 -6.41 -6.38
N GLY A 29 0.01 -6.87 -6.13
CA GLY A 29 -1.07 -6.84 -7.12
C GLY A 29 -1.50 -5.43 -7.51
N SER A 30 -1.69 -4.56 -6.52
CA SER A 30 -2.05 -3.15 -6.73
C SER A 30 -0.93 -2.39 -7.45
N SER A 31 0.32 -2.60 -7.05
CA SER A 31 1.49 -2.03 -7.72
C SER A 31 1.68 -2.54 -9.13
N ALA A 32 1.43 -3.84 -9.39
CA ALA A 32 1.44 -4.40 -10.74
C ALA A 32 0.36 -3.79 -11.61
N PHE A 33 -0.84 -3.58 -11.07
CA PHE A 33 -1.89 -2.87 -11.79
C PHE A 33 -1.48 -1.43 -12.11
N LEU A 34 -0.93 -0.68 -11.14
CA LEU A 34 -0.43 0.67 -11.37
C LEU A 34 0.69 0.70 -12.42
N GLY A 35 1.68 -0.18 -12.34
CA GLY A 35 2.74 -0.30 -13.35
C GLY A 35 2.20 -0.66 -14.74
N TRP A 36 1.09 -1.39 -14.81
CA TRP A 36 0.41 -1.70 -16.07
C TRP A 36 -0.27 -0.48 -16.69
N ILE A 37 -0.96 0.34 -15.90
CA ILE A 37 -1.80 1.45 -16.41
C ILE A 37 -1.22 2.87 -16.25
N MET A 38 -0.07 3.04 -15.61
CA MET A 38 0.50 4.37 -15.28
C MET A 38 1.98 4.43 -15.60
N HIS A 39 2.49 5.61 -15.99
CA HIS A 39 3.92 5.85 -16.16
C HIS A 39 4.73 5.32 -14.96
N PRO A 40 5.78 4.49 -15.18
CA PRO A 40 6.40 3.70 -14.11
C PRO A 40 7.02 4.54 -13.00
N ILE A 41 7.61 5.70 -13.33
CA ILE A 41 8.19 6.60 -12.32
C ILE A 41 7.10 7.15 -11.39
N LEU A 42 5.90 7.45 -11.92
CA LEU A 42 4.79 7.96 -11.12
C LEU A 42 4.16 6.85 -10.27
N ALA A 43 4.02 5.65 -10.84
CA ALA A 43 3.57 4.47 -10.09
C ALA A 43 4.51 4.20 -8.90
N LEU A 44 5.83 4.20 -9.11
CA LEU A 44 6.83 4.04 -8.06
C LEU A 44 6.74 5.15 -7.01
N ALA A 45 6.66 6.41 -7.42
CA ALA A 45 6.55 7.52 -6.49
C ALA A 45 5.30 7.42 -5.61
N LEU A 46 4.16 7.05 -6.22
CA LEU A 46 2.89 6.89 -5.51
C LEU A 46 2.99 5.78 -4.47
N VAL A 47 3.43 4.58 -4.86
CA VAL A 47 3.48 3.43 -3.93
C VAL A 47 4.51 3.64 -2.82
N VAL A 48 5.64 4.29 -3.09
CA VAL A 48 6.64 4.60 -2.06
C VAL A 48 6.15 5.66 -1.07
N VAL A 49 5.41 6.67 -1.53
CA VAL A 49 4.83 7.71 -0.65
C VAL A 49 3.61 7.20 0.10
N PHE A 50 2.89 6.23 -0.47
CA PHE A 50 1.71 5.65 0.16
C PHE A 50 2.06 4.91 1.46
N GLU A 51 3.18 4.21 1.52
CA GLU A 51 3.63 3.46 2.70
C GLU A 51 3.79 4.31 3.98
N PRO A 52 4.56 5.43 3.98
CA PRO A 52 4.60 6.31 5.14
C PRO A 52 3.25 7.00 5.40
N PHE A 53 2.46 7.29 4.35
CA PHE A 53 1.12 7.84 4.54
C PHE A 53 0.21 6.84 5.27
N GLU A 54 0.31 5.56 4.94
CA GLU A 54 -0.43 4.48 5.57
C GLU A 54 -0.10 4.40 7.07
N LEU A 55 1.19 4.32 7.40
CA LEU A 55 1.68 4.26 8.79
C LEU A 55 1.33 5.48 9.63
N TYR A 56 1.59 6.68 9.12
CA TYR A 56 1.56 7.90 9.94
C TYR A 56 0.24 8.66 9.89
N VAL A 57 -0.61 8.39 8.89
CA VAL A 57 -1.85 9.14 8.69
C VAL A 57 -3.03 8.21 8.66
N LEU A 58 -3.02 7.20 7.78
CA LEU A 58 -4.19 6.37 7.55
C LEU A 58 -4.49 5.45 8.74
N PHE A 59 -3.47 4.78 9.29
CA PHE A 59 -3.65 3.90 10.44
C PHE A 59 -4.20 4.66 11.68
N PRO A 60 -3.55 5.74 12.17
CA PRO A 60 -4.07 6.48 13.31
C PRO A 60 -5.49 6.98 13.07
N PHE A 61 -5.75 7.54 11.88
CA PHE A 61 -7.07 8.03 11.53
C PHE A 61 -8.14 6.93 11.54
N LEU A 62 -7.89 5.79 10.88
CA LEU A 62 -8.84 4.70 10.80
C LEU A 62 -9.08 4.03 12.15
N TYR A 63 -8.04 3.90 12.96
CA TYR A 63 -8.14 3.27 14.27
C TYR A 63 -8.86 4.17 15.28
N GLU A 64 -8.48 5.44 15.40
CA GLU A 64 -9.08 6.38 16.35
C GLU A 64 -10.57 6.64 16.08
N ASN A 65 -10.96 6.68 14.80
CA ASN A 65 -12.34 7.00 14.42
C ASN A 65 -13.24 5.77 14.26
N TYR A 66 -12.67 4.61 13.90
CA TYR A 66 -13.46 3.43 13.51
C TYR A 66 -12.97 2.10 14.10
N GLY A 67 -11.89 2.09 14.88
CA GLY A 67 -11.31 0.86 15.43
C GLY A 67 -10.74 -0.08 14.37
N ILE A 68 -10.44 0.41 13.17
CA ILE A 68 -9.94 -0.40 12.05
C ILE A 68 -8.41 -0.53 12.14
N VAL A 69 -7.93 -1.77 12.22
CA VAL A 69 -6.50 -2.11 12.25
C VAL A 69 -6.00 -2.33 10.82
N PHE A 70 -5.75 -1.22 10.11
CA PHE A 70 -5.19 -1.19 8.77
C PHE A 70 -3.92 -0.32 8.79
N GLY A 71 -2.80 -0.81 8.27
CA GLY A 71 -1.51 -0.10 8.34
C GLY A 71 -0.84 -0.11 9.71
N ASN A 72 -1.21 -1.05 10.60
CA ASN A 72 -0.58 -1.19 11.91
C ASN A 72 0.65 -2.11 11.85
N GLU A 73 1.76 -1.60 11.35
CA GLU A 73 2.96 -2.39 11.08
C GLU A 73 4.25 -1.71 11.51
N THR A 74 5.35 -2.48 11.58
CA THR A 74 6.67 -1.94 11.88
C THR A 74 7.29 -1.28 10.66
N TYR A 75 8.28 -0.42 10.88
CA TYR A 75 9.09 0.13 9.79
C TYR A 75 9.77 -0.93 8.94
N ILE A 76 10.08 -2.10 9.51
CA ILE A 76 10.71 -3.20 8.78
C ILE A 76 9.72 -3.85 7.80
N ASN A 77 8.47 -4.05 8.24
CA ASN A 77 7.38 -4.52 7.39
C ASN A 77 7.10 -3.52 6.26
N SER A 78 6.90 -2.24 6.59
CA SER A 78 6.65 -1.21 5.58
C SER A 78 7.80 -1.07 4.56
N LEU A 79 9.07 -1.21 5.00
CA LEU A 79 10.21 -1.27 4.08
C LEU A 79 10.15 -2.50 3.15
N SER A 80 9.69 -3.65 3.66
CA SER A 80 9.48 -4.82 2.81
C SER A 80 8.32 -4.62 1.84
N ASP A 81 7.24 -3.95 2.23
CA ASP A 81 6.13 -3.65 1.33
C ASP A 81 6.52 -2.64 0.24
N ILE A 82 7.37 -1.65 0.55
CA ILE A 82 8.03 -0.81 -0.48
C ILE A 82 8.78 -1.68 -1.49
N ALA A 83 9.57 -2.66 -1.04
CA ALA A 83 10.31 -3.54 -1.94
C ALA A 83 9.37 -4.37 -2.83
N ILE A 84 8.28 -4.87 -2.26
CA ILE A 84 7.29 -5.68 -2.97
C ILE A 84 6.49 -4.83 -3.95
N ASN A 85 6.13 -3.60 -3.58
CA ASN A 85 5.51 -2.62 -4.46
C ASN A 85 6.39 -2.34 -5.68
N MET A 86 7.71 -2.15 -5.48
CA MET A 86 8.64 -1.97 -6.60
C MET A 86 8.66 -3.17 -7.56
N LEU A 87 8.64 -4.39 -7.02
CA LEU A 87 8.53 -5.62 -7.83
C LEU A 87 7.19 -5.70 -8.58
N GLY A 88 6.10 -5.32 -7.93
CA GLY A 88 4.78 -5.21 -8.56
C GLY A 88 4.82 -4.24 -9.74
N VAL A 89 5.27 -3.00 -9.53
CA VAL A 89 5.37 -1.98 -10.60
C VAL A 89 6.24 -2.49 -11.75
N ALA A 90 7.39 -3.10 -11.46
CA ALA A 90 8.27 -3.68 -12.47
C ALA A 90 7.56 -4.79 -13.28
N TYR A 91 6.84 -5.69 -12.60
CA TYR A 91 6.05 -6.73 -13.25
C TYR A 91 4.95 -6.15 -14.15
N GLY A 92 4.21 -5.16 -13.66
CA GLY A 92 3.19 -4.43 -14.44
C GLY A 92 3.77 -3.79 -15.69
N CYS A 93 4.87 -3.05 -15.53
CA CYS A 93 5.52 -2.31 -16.60
C CYS A 93 6.15 -3.21 -17.67
N PHE A 94 6.87 -4.25 -17.28
CA PHE A 94 7.67 -5.06 -18.22
C PHE A 94 6.99 -6.36 -18.66
N SER A 95 6.16 -6.96 -17.82
CA SER A 95 5.50 -8.24 -18.12
C SER A 95 4.06 -8.04 -18.58
N LEU A 96 3.23 -7.31 -17.80
CA LEU A 96 1.81 -7.14 -18.14
C LEU A 96 1.64 -6.30 -19.40
N ARG A 97 2.28 -5.13 -19.52
CA ARG A 97 2.16 -4.29 -20.74
C ARG A 97 2.63 -5.01 -22.00
N LYS A 98 3.62 -5.89 -21.91
CA LYS A 98 4.12 -6.68 -23.04
C LYS A 98 3.11 -7.74 -23.51
N LYS A 99 2.39 -8.35 -22.57
CA LYS A 99 1.45 -9.45 -22.87
C LYS A 99 0.02 -8.95 -23.11
N TYR A 100 -0.36 -7.87 -22.44
CA TYR A 100 -1.70 -7.31 -22.43
C TYR A 100 -1.59 -5.79 -22.58
N HIS A 101 -2.10 -5.26 -23.70
CA HIS A 101 -2.17 -3.82 -23.85
C HIS A 101 -3.14 -3.24 -22.82
N PRO A 102 -2.71 -2.25 -22.01
CA PRO A 102 -3.61 -1.60 -21.08
C PRO A 102 -4.70 -0.85 -21.86
N PRO A 103 -5.95 -0.84 -21.38
CA PRO A 103 -7.05 -0.13 -22.05
C PRO A 103 -6.83 1.39 -22.11
N PHE A 104 -6.00 1.92 -21.20
CA PHE A 104 -5.55 3.31 -21.15
C PHE A 104 -4.21 3.38 -20.40
N VAL A 105 -3.42 4.43 -20.64
CA VAL A 105 -2.24 4.73 -19.84
C VAL A 105 -2.32 6.15 -19.28
N LEU A 106 -2.15 6.26 -17.97
CA LEU A 106 -2.13 7.52 -17.25
C LEU A 106 -0.73 8.14 -17.31
N PHE A 107 -0.70 9.43 -17.66
CA PHE A 107 0.49 10.29 -17.58
C PHE A 107 1.70 9.85 -18.44
N GLU A 108 1.46 9.10 -19.51
CA GLU A 108 2.48 8.79 -20.50
C GLU A 108 2.56 9.91 -21.55
N LYS A 109 3.76 10.33 -21.94
CA LYS A 109 3.92 11.29 -23.04
C LYS A 109 3.47 10.62 -24.34
N LYS A 110 2.61 11.33 -25.08
CA LYS A 110 2.23 10.96 -26.45
C LYS A 110 3.39 11.14 -27.42
#